data_AF-A0A5B6YR56-F1
#
_entry.id   AF-A0A5B6YR56-F1
#
_cell.length_a   1.000
_cell.length_b   1.000
_cell.length_c   1.000
_cell.angle_alpha   90.00
_cell.angle_beta   90.00
_cell.angle_gamma   90.00
#
_symmetry.space_group_name_H-M   'P 1'
#
loop_
_entity.id
_entity.type
_entity.pdbx_description
1 polymer ?
#
loop_
_entity_poly.entity_id
_entity_poly.type
_entity_poly.pdbx_seq_one_letter_code
_entity_poly.pdbx_strand_id
1 'polypeptide(L)'
;FIDNQDILDLIEKKPGGIIALLDEACMFPRSTHETFAQKLYQTFKDHKRFSKPKLSPTDFTICHYAGEVTYQTEFFLDKNKDYVVAEHQGLLSASKCSFVSGLFPPLPEESSKTSKFSSIGSRFKQQLQALLETLSATEPHYIRCVKPNNLLKPAIFENYNVLQQLKCGGVMEAIRISCAGYPTRRIFDEFIGRFGILAPDVLDGRCDVVTASKRLLEKVGLEGYQIGKTKVFLRAGQMAELDARRSEVLGRSACIIQRKVRSYFGRKSFLLLRKSTIQIQALCRGEVARHHYESMRREAACLRIQKVIRMYL
;
A
#
# COMPACT_ATOMS: atom_id res chain seq x y z
N PHE A 1 -15.45 -11.36 -4.54
CA PHE A 1 -15.38 -10.25 -5.50
C PHE A 1 -16.61 -9.40 -5.28
N ILE A 2 -16.47 -8.09 -5.08
CA ILE A 2 -17.63 -7.20 -5.00
C ILE A 2 -17.93 -6.77 -6.43
N ASP A 3 -18.92 -7.42 -7.03
CA ASP A 3 -19.41 -7.07 -8.35
C ASP A 3 -20.17 -5.74 -8.30
N ASN A 4 -19.90 -4.88 -9.28
CA ASN A 4 -20.56 -3.58 -9.45
C ASN A 4 -21.53 -3.57 -10.65
N GLN A 5 -21.89 -4.74 -11.20
CA GLN A 5 -22.89 -4.85 -12.24
C GLN A 5 -24.26 -4.28 -11.80
N ASP A 6 -24.61 -4.41 -10.51
CA ASP A 6 -25.86 -3.91 -9.93
C ASP A 6 -26.06 -2.39 -10.15
N ILE A 7 -25.01 -1.60 -10.00
CA ILE A 7 -25.06 -0.15 -10.23
C ILE A 7 -24.99 0.21 -11.72
N LEU A 8 -24.26 -0.57 -12.53
CA LEU A 8 -24.24 -0.36 -13.98
C LEU A 8 -25.63 -0.58 -14.56
N ASP A 9 -26.33 -1.63 -14.11
CA ASP A 9 -27.71 -1.91 -14.50
C ASP A 9 -28.67 -0.81 -14.06
N LEU A 10 -28.51 -0.27 -12.84
CA LEU A 10 -29.31 0.86 -12.35
C LEU A 10 -29.22 2.08 -13.30
N ILE A 11 -28.03 2.36 -13.83
CA ILE A 11 -27.80 3.55 -14.66
C ILE A 11 -28.17 3.28 -16.14
N GLU A 12 -27.74 2.15 -16.69
CA GLU A 12 -27.67 1.92 -18.13
C GLU A 12 -28.70 0.94 -18.70
N LYS A 13 -29.38 0.13 -17.87
CA LYS A 13 -30.29 -0.92 -18.34
C LYS A 13 -31.39 -0.34 -19.23
N LYS A 14 -31.63 -0.95 -20.38
CA LYS A 14 -32.77 -0.64 -21.26
C LYS A 14 -33.71 -1.84 -21.32
N PRO A 15 -35.01 -1.70 -20.99
CA PRO A 15 -35.69 -0.51 -20.42
C PRO A 15 -35.47 -0.38 -18.90
N GLY A 16 -35.71 0.83 -18.37
CA GLY A 16 -35.87 1.05 -16.92
C GLY A 16 -34.66 1.55 -16.13
N GLY A 17 -33.49 1.74 -16.74
CA GLY A 17 -32.35 2.42 -16.12
C GLY A 17 -32.52 3.94 -16.06
N ILE A 18 -31.74 4.63 -15.23
CA ILE A 18 -31.84 6.09 -15.03
C ILE A 18 -31.73 6.87 -16.35
N ILE A 19 -30.78 6.52 -17.23
CA ILE A 19 -30.62 7.19 -18.53
C ILE A 19 -31.84 6.97 -19.43
N ALA A 20 -32.39 5.75 -19.43
CA ALA A 20 -33.59 5.45 -20.23
C ALA A 20 -34.82 6.23 -19.74
N LEU A 21 -35.01 6.32 -18.42
CA LEU A 21 -36.09 7.11 -17.82
C LEU A 21 -35.93 8.61 -18.07
N LEU A 22 -34.69 9.11 -18.11
CA LEU A 22 -34.39 10.49 -18.45
C LEU A 22 -34.71 10.79 -19.91
N ASP A 23 -34.35 9.87 -20.82
CA ASP A 23 -34.67 9.98 -22.25
C ASP A 23 -36.18 9.98 -22.48
N GLU A 24 -36.92 9.09 -21.81
CA GLU A 24 -38.38 9.10 -21.82
C GLU A 24 -38.95 10.43 -21.32
N ALA A 25 -38.47 10.95 -20.18
CA ALA A 25 -38.93 12.23 -19.63
C ALA A 25 -38.64 13.40 -20.58
N CYS A 26 -37.53 13.38 -21.33
CA CYS A 26 -37.22 14.43 -22.29
C CYS A 26 -38.16 14.46 -23.49
N MET A 27 -38.78 13.33 -23.84
CA MET A 27 -39.73 13.20 -24.94
C MET A 27 -41.12 13.74 -24.63
N PHE A 28 -41.48 13.87 -23.35
CA PHE A 28 -42.79 14.37 -22.94
C PHE A 28 -42.77 15.88 -22.69
N PRO A 29 -43.56 16.69 -23.42
CA PRO A 29 -43.50 18.16 -23.33
C PRO A 29 -43.83 18.75 -21.94
N ARG A 30 -44.60 18.01 -21.12
CA ARG A 30 -45.02 18.43 -19.78
C ARG A 30 -44.15 17.85 -18.65
N SER A 31 -43.12 17.07 -18.99
CA SER A 31 -42.23 16.51 -17.98
C SER A 31 -41.28 17.57 -17.45
N THR A 32 -41.24 17.68 -16.14
CA THR A 32 -40.32 18.54 -15.39
C THR A 32 -39.34 17.69 -14.59
N HIS A 33 -38.30 18.31 -14.06
CA HIS A 33 -37.31 17.59 -13.23
C HIS A 33 -37.93 16.98 -11.97
N GLU A 34 -38.98 17.58 -11.41
CA GLU A 34 -39.72 17.04 -10.26
C GLU A 34 -40.49 15.76 -10.64
N THR A 35 -41.16 15.77 -11.80
CA THR A 35 -41.85 14.56 -12.29
C THR A 35 -40.88 13.43 -12.60
N PHE A 36 -39.69 13.77 -13.10
CA PHE A 36 -38.61 12.81 -13.32
C PHE A 36 -38.11 12.22 -11.99
N ALA A 37 -37.82 13.05 -10.99
CA ALA A 37 -37.41 12.60 -9.66
C ALA A 37 -38.45 11.67 -9.01
N GLN A 38 -39.74 12.02 -9.10
CA GLN A 38 -40.83 11.16 -8.62
C GLN A 38 -40.86 9.80 -9.32
N LYS A 39 -40.65 9.78 -10.64
CA LYS A 39 -40.58 8.53 -11.42
C LYS A 39 -39.39 7.67 -10.98
N LEU A 40 -38.23 8.27 -10.68
CA LEU A 40 -37.09 7.56 -10.13
C LEU A 40 -37.40 6.95 -8.75
N TYR A 41 -38.03 7.70 -7.84
CA TYR A 41 -38.40 7.20 -6.52
C TYR A 41 -39.39 6.04 -6.58
N GLN A 42 -40.33 6.08 -7.52
CA GLN A 42 -41.30 5.00 -7.71
C GLN A 42 -40.64 3.76 -8.30
N THR A 43 -39.73 3.94 -9.27
CA THR A 43 -39.09 2.82 -9.98
C THR A 43 -38.03 2.13 -9.13
N PHE A 44 -37.27 2.88 -8.33
CA PHE A 44 -36.11 2.39 -7.59
C PHE A 44 -36.28 2.37 -6.07
N LYS A 45 -37.52 2.41 -5.58
CA LYS A 45 -37.86 2.46 -4.13
C LYS A 45 -37.13 1.39 -3.32
N ASP A 46 -37.06 0.17 -3.84
CA ASP A 46 -36.50 -1.00 -3.15
C ASP A 46 -35.06 -1.31 -3.59
N HIS A 47 -34.46 -0.44 -4.43
CA HIS A 47 -33.12 -0.67 -4.95
C HIS A 47 -32.06 -0.27 -3.91
N LYS A 48 -31.23 -1.23 -3.49
CA LYS A 48 -30.22 -1.04 -2.41
C LYS A 48 -29.23 0.11 -2.63
N ARG A 49 -29.00 0.49 -3.90
CA ARG A 49 -28.05 1.53 -4.30
C ARG A 49 -28.69 2.90 -4.57
N PHE A 50 -30.00 3.03 -4.37
CA PHE A 50 -30.73 4.24 -4.66
C PHE A 50 -31.46 4.71 -3.41
N SER A 51 -31.34 6.00 -3.08
CA SER A 51 -32.02 6.57 -1.92
C SER A 51 -32.51 7.98 -2.18
N LYS A 52 -33.58 8.36 -1.46
CA LYS A 52 -34.14 9.70 -1.46
C LYS A 52 -33.50 10.53 -0.32
N PRO A 53 -32.86 11.67 -0.61
CA PRO A 53 -32.37 12.61 0.39
C PRO A 53 -33.50 13.11 1.30
N LYS A 54 -33.20 13.35 2.57
CA LYS A 54 -34.19 13.83 3.55
C LYS A 54 -34.58 15.29 3.35
N LEU A 55 -33.64 16.12 2.90
CA LEU A 55 -33.77 17.58 2.85
C LEU A 55 -34.20 18.11 1.47
N SER A 56 -34.01 17.32 0.41
CA SER A 56 -34.33 17.71 -0.97
C SER A 56 -35.45 16.83 -1.51
N PRO A 57 -36.59 17.40 -1.92
CA PRO A 57 -37.70 16.61 -2.46
C PRO A 57 -37.41 16.09 -3.87
N THR A 58 -36.51 16.73 -4.61
CA THR A 58 -36.22 16.51 -6.04
C THR A 58 -34.90 15.79 -6.31
N ASP A 59 -33.92 15.90 -5.43
CA ASP A 59 -32.61 15.28 -5.61
C ASP A 59 -32.63 13.77 -5.33
N PHE A 60 -31.74 12.99 -5.94
CA PHE A 60 -31.59 11.57 -5.63
C PHE A 60 -30.15 11.21 -5.30
N THR A 61 -29.95 10.18 -4.49
CA THR A 61 -28.62 9.69 -4.10
C THR A 61 -28.38 8.31 -4.69
N ILE A 62 -27.21 8.12 -5.30
CA ILE A 62 -26.73 6.81 -5.75
C ILE A 62 -25.54 6.40 -4.88
N CYS A 63 -25.57 5.18 -4.36
CA CYS A 63 -24.47 4.58 -3.60
C CYS A 63 -23.45 3.96 -4.57
N HIS A 64 -22.55 4.76 -5.14
CA HIS A 64 -21.49 4.28 -6.02
C HIS A 64 -20.49 3.36 -5.32
N TYR A 65 -19.67 2.67 -6.10
CA TYR A 65 -18.52 1.93 -5.59
C TYR A 65 -17.63 2.80 -4.68
N ALA A 66 -17.48 4.08 -5.05
CA ALA A 66 -16.68 5.07 -4.34
C ALA A 66 -17.39 5.75 -3.15
N GLY A 67 -18.67 5.45 -2.90
CA GLY A 67 -19.49 6.10 -1.87
C GLY A 67 -20.75 6.75 -2.43
N GLU A 68 -21.49 7.41 -1.55
CA GLU A 68 -22.77 8.03 -1.89
C GLU A 68 -22.58 9.37 -2.59
N VAL A 69 -23.30 9.58 -3.70
CA VAL A 69 -23.30 10.82 -4.46
C VAL A 69 -24.74 11.28 -4.64
N THR A 70 -25.03 12.50 -4.20
CA THR A 70 -26.34 13.14 -4.38
C THR A 70 -26.32 14.00 -5.63
N TYR A 71 -27.29 13.76 -6.51
CA TYR A 71 -27.46 14.44 -7.78
C TYR A 71 -28.65 15.39 -7.72
N GLN A 72 -28.40 16.64 -8.13
CA GLN A 72 -29.42 17.67 -8.22
C GLN A 72 -30.12 17.62 -9.57
N THR A 73 -31.45 17.46 -9.57
CA THR A 73 -32.21 17.18 -10.80
C THR A 73 -32.59 18.42 -11.62
N GLU A 74 -32.51 19.62 -11.04
CA GLU A 74 -33.08 20.88 -11.56
C GLU A 74 -32.85 21.12 -13.07
N PHE A 75 -31.68 20.76 -13.60
CA PHE A 75 -31.31 20.98 -15.01
C PHE A 75 -31.06 19.69 -15.81
N PHE A 76 -31.50 18.53 -15.32
CA PHE A 76 -31.21 17.25 -15.98
C PHE A 76 -31.85 17.15 -17.37
N LEU A 77 -33.13 17.52 -17.50
CA LEU A 77 -33.87 17.39 -18.77
C LEU A 77 -33.31 18.34 -19.82
N ASP A 78 -33.06 19.59 -19.46
CA ASP A 78 -32.56 20.60 -20.40
C ASP A 78 -31.15 20.25 -20.88
N LYS A 79 -30.27 19.82 -19.97
CA LYS A 79 -28.93 19.35 -20.33
C LYS A 79 -28.98 18.11 -21.22
N ASN A 80 -29.90 17.17 -20.97
CA ASN A 80 -29.94 15.91 -21.74
C ASN A 80 -30.55 16.06 -23.14
N LYS A 81 -31.42 17.07 -23.35
CA LYS A 81 -32.07 17.34 -24.64
C LYS A 81 -31.10 17.82 -25.73
N ASP A 82 -29.94 18.36 -25.38
CA ASP A 82 -28.92 18.87 -26.32
C ASP A 82 -29.53 19.65 -27.49
N TYR A 83 -30.38 20.64 -27.16
CA TYR A 83 -31.23 21.27 -28.16
C TYR A 83 -30.40 22.03 -29.22
N VAL A 84 -30.17 21.38 -30.36
CA VAL A 84 -29.57 21.99 -31.55
C VAL A 84 -30.68 22.33 -32.53
N VAL A 85 -30.87 23.63 -32.77
CA VAL A 85 -31.81 24.15 -33.76
C VAL A 85 -31.26 23.84 -35.16
N ALA A 86 -31.99 23.04 -35.93
CA ALA A 86 -31.55 22.59 -37.26
C ALA A 86 -31.29 23.78 -38.21
N GLU A 87 -32.06 24.85 -38.08
CA GLU A 87 -31.91 26.09 -38.84
C GLU A 87 -30.58 26.79 -38.54
N HIS A 88 -30.11 26.75 -37.28
CA HIS A 88 -28.80 27.30 -36.93
C HIS A 88 -27.67 26.48 -37.55
N GLN A 89 -27.79 25.16 -37.56
CA GLN A 89 -26.82 24.28 -38.22
C GLN A 89 -26.82 24.51 -39.75
N GLY A 90 -27.99 24.70 -40.36
CA GLY A 90 -28.13 25.07 -41.77
C GLY A 90 -27.44 26.40 -42.09
N LEU A 91 -27.64 27.43 -41.26
CA LEU A 91 -26.99 28.73 -41.43
C LEU A 91 -25.45 28.63 -41.34
N LEU A 92 -24.95 27.89 -40.36
CA LEU A 92 -23.50 27.76 -40.12
C LEU A 92 -22.81 26.92 -41.19
N SER A 93 -23.46 25.84 -41.67
CA SER A 93 -22.96 25.03 -42.78
C SER A 93 -22.93 25.81 -44.10
N ALA A 94 -23.88 26.73 -44.31
CA ALA A 94 -23.92 27.63 -45.47
C ALA A 94 -22.95 28.83 -45.39
N SER A 95 -22.13 28.91 -44.33
CA SER A 95 -21.17 30.00 -44.16
C SER A 95 -20.15 30.03 -45.29
N LYS A 96 -19.90 31.23 -45.84
CA LYS A 96 -18.84 31.46 -46.85
C LYS A 96 -17.43 31.28 -46.30
N CYS A 97 -17.27 31.28 -44.97
CA CYS A 97 -15.99 30.99 -44.33
C CYS A 97 -15.77 29.48 -44.30
N SER A 98 -14.73 29.00 -44.97
CA SER A 98 -14.39 27.56 -45.07
C SER A 98 -14.14 26.91 -43.70
N PHE A 99 -13.56 27.67 -42.76
CA PHE A 99 -13.37 27.20 -41.39
C PHE A 99 -14.71 26.95 -40.69
N VAL A 100 -15.66 27.89 -40.80
CA VAL A 100 -16.96 27.78 -40.12
C VAL A 100 -17.81 26.69 -40.74
N SER A 101 -17.93 26.64 -42.08
CA SER A 101 -18.68 25.57 -42.76
C SER A 101 -18.06 24.19 -42.49
N GLY A 102 -16.73 24.10 -42.37
CA GLY A 102 -16.03 22.87 -42.01
C GLY A 102 -16.31 22.33 -40.60
N LEU A 103 -16.69 23.19 -39.64
CA LEU A 103 -17.05 22.78 -38.28
C LEU A 103 -18.45 22.15 -38.19
N PHE A 104 -19.34 22.47 -39.15
CA PHE A 104 -20.74 22.04 -39.16
C PHE A 104 -21.05 21.27 -40.46
N PRO A 105 -20.55 20.03 -40.61
CA PRO A 105 -20.83 19.24 -41.79
C PRO A 105 -22.34 19.00 -41.93
N PRO A 106 -22.84 18.90 -43.18
CA PRO A 106 -24.25 18.59 -43.41
C PRO A 106 -24.60 17.24 -42.79
N LEU A 107 -25.79 17.16 -42.19
CA LEU A 107 -26.30 15.90 -41.64
C LEU A 107 -26.46 14.89 -42.78
N PRO A 108 -26.16 13.60 -42.56
CA PRO A 108 -26.43 12.57 -43.54
C PRO A 108 -27.93 12.57 -43.88
N GLU A 109 -28.27 12.77 -45.16
CA GLU A 109 -29.64 12.61 -45.65
C GLU A 109 -30.00 11.12 -45.70
N GLU A 110 -30.39 10.50 -44.58
CA GLU A 110 -31.09 9.20 -44.66
C GLU A 110 -32.24 9.01 -43.65
N SER A 111 -33.40 8.72 -44.25
CA SER A 111 -34.48 7.85 -43.80
C SER A 111 -35.50 8.35 -42.76
N SER A 112 -36.61 8.87 -43.30
CA SER A 112 -37.99 8.45 -42.99
C SER A 112 -38.32 7.91 -41.58
N LYS A 113 -39.19 8.68 -40.89
CA LYS A 113 -40.28 8.23 -39.99
C LYS A 113 -40.01 7.79 -38.55
N THR A 114 -38.78 7.74 -38.05
CA THR A 114 -38.56 7.81 -36.59
C THR A 114 -37.30 8.58 -36.30
N SER A 115 -37.42 9.91 -36.15
CA SER A 115 -36.38 10.70 -35.49
C SER A 115 -36.31 10.22 -34.04
N LYS A 116 -35.49 9.20 -33.79
CA LYS A 116 -35.22 8.71 -32.44
C LYS A 116 -34.49 9.83 -31.75
N PHE A 117 -35.15 10.47 -30.79
CA PHE A 117 -34.53 11.45 -29.92
C PHE A 117 -33.19 10.91 -29.42
N SER A 118 -32.13 11.62 -29.81
CA SER A 118 -30.76 11.28 -29.46
C SER A 118 -30.34 12.22 -28.34
N SER A 119 -30.43 11.75 -27.10
CA SER A 119 -29.97 12.50 -25.95
C SER A 119 -28.45 12.47 -25.78
N ILE A 120 -27.93 13.40 -24.98
CA ILE A 120 -26.52 13.36 -24.54
C ILE A 120 -26.22 12.04 -23.84
N GLY A 121 -27.10 11.59 -22.95
CA GLY A 121 -26.92 10.34 -22.20
C GLY A 121 -26.80 9.11 -23.09
N SER A 122 -27.68 8.98 -24.10
CA SER A 122 -27.62 7.87 -25.04
C SER A 122 -26.38 7.93 -25.94
N ARG A 123 -25.95 9.13 -26.38
CA ARG A 123 -24.73 9.30 -27.19
C ARG A 123 -23.46 9.01 -26.40
N PHE A 124 -23.36 9.52 -25.17
CA PHE A 124 -22.26 9.24 -24.25
C PHE A 124 -22.14 7.74 -23.96
N LYS A 125 -23.27 7.05 -23.74
CA LYS A 125 -23.30 5.60 -23.56
C LYS A 125 -22.72 4.85 -24.76
N GLN A 126 -23.12 5.21 -25.98
CA GLN A 126 -22.60 4.58 -27.20
C GLN A 126 -21.08 4.80 -27.36
N GLN A 127 -20.61 6.02 -27.08
CA GLN A 127 -19.17 6.32 -27.11
C GLN A 127 -18.39 5.53 -26.07
N LEU A 128 -18.93 5.39 -24.85
CA LEU A 128 -18.31 4.61 -23.79
C LEU A 128 -18.26 3.12 -24.14
N GLN A 129 -19.32 2.57 -24.72
CA GLN A 129 -19.36 1.18 -25.17
C GLN A 129 -18.30 0.89 -26.24
N ALA A 130 -18.19 1.76 -27.26
CA ALA A 130 -17.16 1.63 -28.31
C ALA A 130 -15.73 1.72 -27.75
N LEU A 131 -15.52 2.59 -26.75
CA LEU A 131 -14.24 2.69 -26.04
C LEU A 131 -13.93 1.40 -25.27
N LEU A 132 -14.90 0.85 -24.54
CA LEU A 132 -14.72 -0.38 -23.77
C LEU A 132 -14.44 -1.59 -24.67
N GLU A 133 -15.09 -1.68 -25.82
CA GLU A 133 -14.81 -2.72 -26.83
C GLU A 133 -13.35 -2.65 -27.30
N THR A 134 -12.88 -1.45 -27.64
CA THR A 134 -11.48 -1.22 -28.04
C THR A 134 -10.51 -1.61 -26.92
N LEU A 135 -10.78 -1.23 -25.67
CA LEU A 135 -9.94 -1.57 -24.53
C LEU A 135 -9.94 -3.07 -24.24
N SER A 136 -11.09 -3.74 -24.37
CA SER A 136 -11.24 -5.18 -24.12
C SER A 136 -10.44 -6.06 -25.08
N ALA A 137 -10.12 -5.55 -26.27
CA ALA A 137 -9.28 -6.23 -27.26
C ALA A 137 -7.77 -6.13 -26.94
N THR A 138 -7.38 -5.35 -25.92
CA THR A 138 -5.99 -5.07 -25.55
C THR A 138 -5.66 -5.57 -24.14
N GLU A 139 -4.37 -5.69 -23.83
CA GLU A 139 -3.93 -6.00 -22.46
C GLU A 139 -3.89 -4.71 -21.62
N PRO A 140 -4.68 -4.61 -20.53
CA PRO A 140 -4.77 -3.37 -19.76
C PRO A 140 -3.62 -3.22 -18.77
N HIS A 141 -3.03 -2.02 -18.74
CA HIS A 141 -2.10 -1.58 -17.69
C HIS A 141 -2.72 -0.44 -16.88
N TYR A 142 -2.73 -0.56 -15.56
CA TYR A 142 -3.40 0.40 -14.67
C TYR A 142 -2.41 1.32 -13.95
N ILE A 143 -2.58 2.63 -14.12
CA ILE A 143 -1.91 3.66 -13.32
C ILE A 143 -2.98 4.36 -12.47
N ARG A 144 -2.78 4.41 -11.15
CA ARG A 144 -3.70 5.06 -10.20
C ARG A 144 -3.04 6.31 -9.63
N CYS A 145 -3.56 7.47 -10.02
CA CYS A 145 -3.10 8.75 -9.50
C CYS A 145 -3.79 9.07 -8.16
N VAL A 146 -3.03 9.59 -7.19
CA VAL A 146 -3.54 9.97 -5.86
C VAL A 146 -3.16 11.42 -5.58
N LYS A 147 -4.14 12.25 -5.24
CA LYS A 147 -3.94 13.63 -4.82
C LYS A 147 -3.55 13.68 -3.33
N PRO A 148 -2.33 14.12 -2.98
CA PRO A 148 -1.85 14.04 -1.59
C PRO A 148 -2.48 15.10 -0.67
N ASN A 149 -2.90 16.24 -1.22
CA ASN A 149 -3.57 17.31 -0.47
C ASN A 149 -4.40 18.19 -1.40
N ASN A 150 -5.41 18.87 -0.85
CA ASN A 150 -6.24 19.80 -1.63
C ASN A 150 -5.64 21.20 -1.84
N LEU A 151 -4.59 21.54 -1.10
CA LEU A 151 -3.89 22.82 -1.17
C LEU A 151 -2.93 22.95 -2.36
N LEU A 152 -2.75 21.87 -3.13
CA LEU A 152 -1.80 21.79 -4.26
C LEU A 152 -0.35 22.11 -3.86
N LYS A 153 0.04 21.76 -2.63
CA LYS A 153 1.39 22.01 -2.10
C LYS A 153 2.24 20.74 -2.06
N PRO A 154 3.56 20.83 -2.31
CA PRO A 154 4.46 19.70 -2.14
C PRO A 154 4.58 19.32 -0.65
N ALA A 155 4.95 18.06 -0.38
CA ALA A 155 5.24 17.52 0.96
C ALA A 155 4.11 17.57 2.00
N ILE A 156 2.87 17.92 1.62
CA ILE A 156 1.70 17.81 2.49
C ILE A 156 0.93 16.54 2.12
N PHE A 157 0.70 15.67 3.12
CA PHE A 157 -0.02 14.41 2.95
C PHE A 157 -1.24 14.36 3.88
N GLU A 158 -2.43 14.46 3.31
CA GLU A 158 -3.70 14.41 4.02
C GLU A 158 -4.20 12.96 4.10
N ASN A 159 -3.88 12.28 5.20
CA ASN A 159 -4.18 10.86 5.43
C ASN A 159 -5.64 10.49 5.09
N TYR A 160 -6.60 11.30 5.55
CA TYR A 160 -8.03 11.03 5.34
C TYR A 160 -8.41 11.06 3.85
N ASN A 161 -8.01 12.12 3.13
CA ASN A 161 -8.34 12.30 1.72
C ASN A 161 -7.63 11.25 0.84
N VAL A 162 -6.39 10.90 1.16
CA VAL A 162 -5.67 9.84 0.45
C VAL A 162 -6.30 8.48 0.72
N LEU A 163 -6.65 8.16 1.98
CA LEU A 163 -7.31 6.90 2.32
C LEU A 163 -8.67 6.77 1.61
N GLN A 164 -9.44 7.86 1.55
CA GLN A 164 -10.70 7.88 0.81
C GLN A 164 -10.45 7.60 -0.68
N GLN A 165 -9.48 8.25 -1.31
CA GLN A 165 -9.11 7.97 -2.70
C GLN A 165 -8.69 6.52 -2.94
N LEU A 166 -7.92 5.90 -2.02
CA LEU A 166 -7.52 4.50 -2.13
C LEU A 166 -8.70 3.52 -2.02
N LYS A 167 -9.71 3.87 -1.20
CA LYS A 167 -10.98 3.13 -1.13
C LYS A 167 -11.77 3.30 -2.42
N CYS A 168 -12.01 4.54 -2.85
CA CYS A 168 -12.77 4.86 -4.06
C CYS A 168 -12.12 4.34 -5.35
N GLY A 169 -10.80 4.34 -5.42
CA GLY A 169 -10.01 3.85 -6.56
C GLY A 169 -9.86 2.33 -6.60
N GLY A 170 -10.44 1.61 -5.63
CA GLY A 170 -10.45 0.16 -5.55
C GLY A 170 -9.10 -0.49 -5.26
N VAL A 171 -8.13 0.29 -4.81
CA VAL A 171 -6.78 -0.20 -4.46
C VAL A 171 -6.87 -1.16 -3.27
N MET A 172 -7.67 -0.82 -2.26
CA MET A 172 -7.85 -1.69 -1.09
C MET A 172 -8.50 -3.03 -1.43
N GLU A 173 -9.47 -3.03 -2.33
CA GLU A 173 -10.14 -4.25 -2.78
C GLU A 173 -9.22 -5.11 -3.66
N ALA A 174 -8.44 -4.48 -4.54
CA ALA A 174 -7.41 -5.17 -5.32
C ALA A 174 -6.34 -5.82 -4.42
N ILE A 175 -5.88 -5.12 -3.38
CA ILE A 175 -4.97 -5.68 -2.37
C ILE A 175 -5.65 -6.84 -1.65
N ARG A 176 -6.92 -6.70 -1.25
CA ARG A 176 -7.66 -7.76 -0.55
C ARG A 176 -7.77 -9.03 -1.40
N ILE A 177 -8.09 -8.90 -2.69
CA ILE A 177 -8.16 -10.02 -3.63
C ILE A 177 -6.77 -10.65 -3.80
N SER A 178 -5.72 -9.84 -3.94
CA SER A 178 -4.33 -10.32 -4.03
C SER A 178 -3.91 -11.11 -2.78
N CYS A 179 -4.25 -10.59 -1.60
CA CYS A 179 -3.98 -11.22 -0.30
C CYS A 179 -4.81 -12.50 -0.07
N ALA A 180 -6.03 -12.57 -0.60
CA ALA A 180 -6.86 -13.78 -0.57
C ALA A 180 -6.32 -14.90 -1.48
N GLY A 181 -5.40 -14.57 -2.39
CA GLY A 181 -4.60 -15.53 -3.15
C GLY A 181 -3.25 -15.78 -2.50
N TYR A 182 -2.21 -15.80 -3.34
CA TYR A 182 -0.81 -15.95 -2.95
C TYR A 182 -0.03 -14.73 -3.45
N PRO A 183 0.00 -13.63 -2.67
CA PRO A 183 0.60 -12.37 -3.11
C PRO A 183 2.12 -12.48 -3.23
N THR A 184 2.74 -13.36 -2.45
CA THR A 184 4.19 -13.55 -2.47
C THR A 184 4.55 -14.84 -3.20
N ARG A 185 5.44 -14.71 -4.19
CA ARG A 185 5.89 -15.81 -5.05
C ARG A 185 7.40 -15.75 -5.15
N ARG A 186 8.10 -16.86 -4.86
CA ARG A 186 9.57 -16.93 -4.91
C ARG A 186 10.03 -18.14 -5.67
N ILE A 187 11.11 -17.98 -6.42
CA ILE A 187 11.78 -19.09 -7.10
C ILE A 187 12.42 -19.98 -6.02
N PHE A 188 12.45 -21.29 -6.24
CA PHE A 188 12.95 -22.25 -5.24
C PHE A 188 14.39 -21.95 -4.79
N ASP A 189 15.28 -21.64 -5.73
CA ASP A 189 16.70 -21.37 -5.41
C ASP A 189 16.87 -20.16 -4.50
N GLU A 190 16.17 -19.05 -4.80
CA GLU A 190 16.15 -17.85 -3.95
C GLU A 190 15.57 -18.16 -2.56
N PHE A 191 14.51 -18.97 -2.52
CA PHE A 191 13.81 -19.32 -1.29
C PHE A 191 14.70 -20.16 -0.37
N ILE A 192 15.34 -21.19 -0.90
CA ILE A 192 16.28 -22.05 -0.17
C ILE A 192 17.53 -21.27 0.24
N GLY A 193 18.12 -20.47 -0.66
CA GLY A 193 19.29 -19.66 -0.32
C GLY A 193 19.03 -18.68 0.82
N ARG A 194 17.82 -18.12 0.91
CA ARG A 194 17.44 -17.18 1.97
C ARG A 194 17.06 -17.88 3.28
N PHE A 195 16.24 -18.91 3.23
CA PHE A 195 15.61 -19.53 4.41
C PHE A 195 16.25 -20.85 4.84
N GLY A 196 17.21 -21.39 4.08
CA GLY A 196 17.87 -22.66 4.39
C GLY A 196 18.48 -22.73 5.78
N ILE A 197 18.87 -21.59 6.36
CA ILE A 197 19.34 -21.48 7.74
C ILE A 197 18.32 -21.96 8.79
N LEU A 198 17.02 -21.90 8.47
CA LEU A 198 15.94 -22.39 9.34
C LEU A 198 15.88 -23.93 9.38
N ALA A 199 16.41 -24.59 8.35
CA ALA A 199 16.40 -26.04 8.23
C ALA A 199 17.70 -26.55 7.58
N PRO A 200 18.85 -26.48 8.29
CA PRO A 200 20.14 -26.88 7.73
C PRO A 200 20.16 -28.33 7.23
N ASP A 201 19.51 -29.24 7.95
CA ASP A 201 19.41 -30.67 7.60
C ASP A 201 18.75 -30.94 6.23
N VAL A 202 18.02 -29.95 5.69
CA VAL A 202 17.35 -30.07 4.39
C VAL A 202 18.29 -29.69 3.23
N LEU A 203 19.44 -29.07 3.54
CA LEU A 203 20.43 -28.61 2.56
C LEU A 203 21.46 -29.68 2.17
N ASP A 204 21.34 -30.93 2.65
CA ASP A 204 22.31 -32.01 2.46
C ASP A 204 22.45 -32.52 0.99
N GLY A 205 21.97 -31.77 -0.01
CA GLY A 205 22.22 -32.00 -1.44
C GLY A 205 21.58 -33.25 -2.05
N ARG A 206 20.95 -34.11 -1.24
CA ARG A 206 20.30 -35.36 -1.66
C ARG A 206 18.86 -35.18 -2.14
N CYS A 207 18.31 -33.97 -2.06
CA CYS A 207 16.93 -33.67 -2.45
C CYS A 207 16.89 -32.58 -3.49
N ASP A 208 15.92 -32.70 -4.40
CA ASP A 208 15.57 -31.66 -5.36
C ASP A 208 15.08 -30.40 -4.62
N VAL A 209 15.26 -29.24 -5.26
CA VAL A 209 14.96 -27.93 -4.67
C VAL A 209 13.48 -27.78 -4.27
N VAL A 210 12.58 -28.52 -4.92
CA VAL A 210 11.14 -28.52 -4.64
C VAL A 210 10.87 -29.29 -3.33
N THR A 211 11.36 -30.52 -3.21
CA THR A 211 11.27 -31.30 -1.97
C THR A 211 11.98 -30.61 -0.81
N ALA A 212 13.14 -29.99 -1.05
CA ALA A 212 13.85 -29.20 -0.05
C ALA A 212 12.99 -28.03 0.46
N SER A 213 12.34 -27.30 -0.46
CA SER A 213 11.48 -26.16 -0.10
C SER A 213 10.26 -26.61 0.69
N LYS A 214 9.67 -27.75 0.33
CA LYS A 214 8.55 -28.35 1.04
C LYS A 214 8.94 -28.77 2.46
N ARG A 215 10.03 -29.52 2.62
CA ARG A 215 10.53 -29.96 3.94
C ARG A 215 10.90 -28.80 4.85
N LEU A 216 11.48 -27.74 4.30
CA LEU A 216 11.78 -26.52 5.05
C LEU A 216 10.50 -25.92 5.62
N LEU A 217 9.47 -25.75 4.80
CA LEU A 217 8.18 -25.18 5.21
C LEU A 217 7.46 -26.07 6.23
N GLU A 218 7.50 -27.39 6.05
CA GLU A 218 6.98 -28.37 7.02
C GLU A 218 7.71 -28.29 8.37
N LYS A 219 9.04 -28.21 8.36
CA LYS A 219 9.86 -28.08 9.58
C LYS A 219 9.59 -26.77 10.32
N VAL A 220 9.33 -25.70 9.58
CA VAL A 220 8.92 -24.41 10.16
C VAL A 220 7.47 -24.46 10.66
N GLY A 221 6.66 -25.42 10.21
CA GLY A 221 5.24 -25.53 10.58
C GLY A 221 4.39 -24.42 9.95
N LEU A 222 4.77 -23.95 8.76
CA LEU A 222 3.97 -22.95 8.04
C LEU A 222 2.77 -23.64 7.37
N GLU A 223 1.56 -23.15 7.57
CA GLU A 223 0.35 -23.72 6.96
C GLU A 223 -0.14 -22.90 5.76
N GLY A 224 -0.96 -23.48 4.89
CA GLY A 224 -1.64 -22.71 3.84
C GLY A 224 -0.76 -22.15 2.71
N TYR A 225 0.50 -22.58 2.61
CA TYR A 225 1.37 -22.33 1.46
C TYR A 225 1.06 -23.30 0.30
N GLN A 226 1.56 -23.00 -0.90
CA GLN A 226 1.48 -23.90 -2.05
C GLN A 226 2.81 -24.02 -2.78
N ILE A 227 3.09 -25.21 -3.30
CA ILE A 227 4.28 -25.51 -4.09
C ILE A 227 3.88 -25.57 -5.57
N GLY A 228 4.38 -24.65 -6.38
CA GLY A 228 4.18 -24.65 -7.82
C GLY A 228 5.26 -25.45 -8.56
N LYS A 229 5.28 -25.35 -9.89
CA LYS A 229 6.30 -26.03 -10.73
C LYS A 229 7.69 -25.39 -10.60
N THR A 230 7.75 -24.07 -10.49
CA THR A 230 9.02 -23.30 -10.48
C THR A 230 9.15 -22.37 -9.26
N LYS A 231 8.08 -22.24 -8.46
CA LYS A 231 7.99 -21.22 -7.41
C LYS A 231 7.23 -21.74 -6.19
N VAL A 232 7.60 -21.22 -5.02
CA VAL A 232 6.85 -21.29 -3.76
C VAL A 232 5.84 -20.14 -3.71
N PHE A 233 4.60 -20.44 -3.34
CA PHE A 233 3.50 -19.49 -3.21
C PHE A 233 3.12 -19.36 -1.74
N LEU A 234 3.23 -18.13 -1.21
CA LEU A 234 2.99 -17.80 0.19
C LEU A 234 1.79 -16.86 0.33
N ARG A 235 1.02 -17.05 1.40
CA ARG A 235 -0.06 -16.14 1.82
C ARG A 235 0.51 -14.82 2.35
N ALA A 236 -0.37 -13.83 2.49
CA ALA A 236 -0.02 -12.56 3.12
C ALA A 236 0.54 -12.78 4.54
N GLY A 237 1.60 -12.05 4.90
CA GLY A 237 2.24 -12.13 6.22
C GLY A 237 3.25 -13.27 6.40
N GLN A 238 3.13 -14.37 5.66
CA GLN A 238 4.00 -15.55 5.85
C GLN A 238 5.47 -15.29 5.54
N MET A 239 5.75 -14.45 4.53
CA MET A 239 7.13 -14.03 4.25
C MET A 239 7.75 -13.30 5.44
N ALA A 240 6.97 -12.42 6.10
CA ALA A 240 7.44 -11.68 7.28
C ALA A 240 7.65 -12.62 8.47
N GLU A 241 6.80 -13.64 8.64
CA GLU A 241 6.98 -14.68 9.66
C GLU A 241 8.28 -15.46 9.45
N LEU A 242 8.57 -15.89 8.22
CA LEU A 242 9.81 -16.58 7.87
C LEU A 242 11.04 -15.69 8.13
N ASP A 243 10.98 -14.41 7.75
CA ASP A 243 12.06 -13.45 8.00
C ASP A 243 12.27 -13.17 9.50
N ALA A 244 11.19 -13.15 10.29
CA ALA A 244 11.28 -12.99 11.74
C ALA A 244 12.00 -14.18 12.39
N ARG A 245 11.61 -15.42 12.05
CA ARG A 245 12.30 -16.63 12.54
C ARG A 245 13.76 -16.69 12.10
N ARG A 246 14.04 -16.28 10.86
CA ARG A 246 15.42 -16.20 10.35
C ARG A 246 16.26 -15.21 11.16
N SER A 247 15.69 -14.05 11.47
CA SER A 247 16.34 -13.02 12.28
C SER A 247 16.62 -13.51 13.70
N GLU A 248 15.75 -14.33 14.27
CA GLU A 248 15.97 -14.95 15.58
C GLU A 248 17.17 -15.91 15.58
N VAL A 249 17.25 -16.81 14.60
CA VAL A 249 18.38 -17.77 14.48
C VAL A 249 19.71 -17.05 14.26
N LEU A 250 19.72 -16.03 13.40
CA LEU A 250 20.89 -15.19 13.18
C LEU A 250 21.27 -14.40 14.44
N GLY A 251 20.27 -13.87 15.16
CA GLY A 251 20.47 -13.16 16.42
C GLY A 251 21.14 -14.02 17.48
N ARG A 252 20.67 -15.27 17.66
CA ARG A 252 21.29 -16.24 18.58
C ARG A 252 22.75 -16.53 18.21
N SER A 253 23.02 -16.74 16.92
CA SER A 253 24.36 -16.99 16.40
C SER A 253 25.29 -15.78 16.64
N ALA A 254 24.80 -14.57 16.37
CA ALA A 254 25.51 -13.33 16.64
C ALA A 254 25.81 -13.16 18.14
N CYS A 255 24.86 -13.47 19.03
CA CYS A 255 25.08 -13.41 20.48
C CYS A 255 26.20 -14.34 20.95
N ILE A 256 26.34 -15.54 20.39
CA ILE A 256 27.42 -16.49 20.73
C ILE A 256 28.79 -15.90 20.34
N ILE A 257 28.89 -15.39 19.11
CA ILE A 257 30.12 -14.76 18.59
C ILE A 257 30.47 -13.54 19.45
N GLN A 258 29.52 -12.64 19.65
CA GLN A 258 29.69 -11.43 20.46
C GLN A 258 30.12 -11.75 21.89
N ARG A 259 29.54 -12.79 22.51
CA ARG A 259 29.92 -13.25 23.86
C ARG A 259 31.39 -13.67 23.91
N LYS A 260 31.85 -14.50 22.97
CA LYS A 260 33.25 -14.96 22.91
C LYS A 260 34.22 -13.82 22.69
N VAL A 261 33.90 -12.90 21.78
CA VAL A 261 34.71 -11.71 21.50
C VAL A 261 34.81 -10.80 22.72
N ARG A 262 33.68 -10.51 23.39
CA ARG A 262 33.65 -9.70 24.62
C ARG A 262 34.45 -10.35 25.75
N SER A 263 34.31 -11.66 25.96
CA SER A 263 35.12 -12.40 26.93
C SER A 263 36.62 -12.37 26.60
N TYR A 264 36.99 -12.46 25.33
CA TYR A 264 38.39 -12.35 24.91
C TYR A 264 38.98 -10.97 25.26
N PHE A 265 38.28 -9.89 24.90
CA PHE A 265 38.73 -8.53 25.25
C PHE A 265 38.79 -8.30 26.76
N GLY A 266 37.78 -8.78 27.51
CA GLY A 266 37.76 -8.71 28.97
C GLY A 266 38.94 -9.43 29.60
N ARG A 267 39.24 -10.67 29.16
CA ARG A 267 40.39 -11.45 29.65
C ARG A 267 41.72 -10.77 29.32
N LYS A 268 41.88 -10.25 28.11
CA LYS A 268 43.09 -9.53 27.69
C LYS A 268 43.34 -8.32 28.58
N SER A 269 42.30 -7.52 28.82
CA SER A 269 42.38 -6.34 29.70
C SER A 269 42.76 -6.73 31.15
N PHE A 270 42.10 -7.75 31.70
CA PHE A 270 42.40 -8.23 33.06
C PHE A 270 43.84 -8.72 33.22
N LEU A 271 44.37 -9.47 32.25
CA LEU A 271 45.75 -9.97 32.30
C LEU A 271 46.77 -8.83 32.25
N LEU A 272 46.53 -7.80 31.43
CA LEU A 272 47.37 -6.61 31.39
C LEU A 272 47.35 -5.87 32.72
N LEU A 273 46.16 -5.62 33.27
CA LEU A 273 45.99 -4.95 34.56
C LEU A 273 46.69 -5.73 35.68
N ARG A 274 46.48 -7.04 35.77
CA ARG A 274 47.11 -7.91 36.78
C ARG A 274 48.64 -7.84 36.72
N LYS A 275 49.23 -7.85 35.51
CA LYS A 275 50.69 -7.75 35.35
C LYS A 275 51.21 -6.42 35.90
N SER A 276 50.57 -5.30 35.56
CA SER A 276 50.94 -3.97 36.08
C SER A 276 50.76 -3.87 37.60
N THR A 277 49.66 -4.39 38.15
CA THR A 277 49.41 -4.39 39.59
C THR A 277 50.47 -5.18 40.35
N ILE A 278 50.86 -6.36 39.89
CA ILE A 278 51.92 -7.17 40.53
C ILE A 278 53.26 -6.42 40.54
N GLN A 279 53.59 -5.73 39.44
CA GLN A 279 54.81 -4.91 39.37
C GLN A 279 54.81 -3.77 40.39
N ILE A 280 53.70 -3.03 40.49
CA ILE A 280 53.56 -1.95 41.48
C ILE A 280 53.62 -2.50 42.91
N GLN A 281 52.91 -3.60 43.19
CA GLN A 281 52.93 -4.24 44.51
C GLN A 281 54.35 -4.69 44.91
N ALA A 282 55.14 -5.22 43.98
CA ALA A 282 56.51 -5.60 44.22
C ALA A 282 57.39 -4.38 44.57
N LEU A 283 57.24 -3.27 43.83
CA LEU A 283 57.95 -2.02 44.11
C LEU A 283 57.59 -1.46 45.48
N CYS A 284 56.29 -1.38 45.81
CA CYS A 284 55.84 -0.89 47.12
C CYS A 284 56.37 -1.74 48.27
N ARG A 285 56.32 -3.08 48.16
CA ARG A 285 56.92 -3.97 49.18
C ARG A 285 58.41 -3.73 49.33
N GLY A 286 59.13 -3.52 48.22
CA GLY A 286 60.55 -3.20 48.23
C GLY A 286 60.87 -1.85 48.88
N GLU A 287 60.03 -0.83 48.69
CA GLU A 287 60.18 0.49 49.32
C GLU A 287 59.94 0.43 50.84
N VAL A 288 58.88 -0.28 51.27
CA VAL A 288 58.59 -0.49 52.70
C VAL A 288 59.76 -1.20 53.39
N ALA A 289 60.34 -2.23 52.77
CA ALA A 289 61.50 -2.93 53.30
C ALA A 289 62.74 -2.02 53.41
N ARG A 290 62.99 -1.17 52.41
CA ARG A 290 64.09 -0.19 52.42
C ARG A 290 63.91 0.86 53.52
N HIS A 291 62.72 1.43 53.67
CA HIS A 291 62.42 2.36 54.76
C HIS A 291 62.61 1.73 56.13
N HIS A 292 62.16 0.50 56.33
CA HIS A 292 62.36 -0.22 57.60
C HIS A 292 63.85 -0.42 57.90
N TYR A 293 64.64 -0.85 56.91
CA TYR A 293 66.09 -1.01 57.05
C TYR A 293 66.81 0.31 57.34
N GLU A 294 66.41 1.41 56.70
CA GLU A 294 66.95 2.74 57.02
C GLU A 294 66.66 3.16 58.45
N SER A 295 65.46 2.89 58.98
CA SER A 295 65.12 3.15 60.38
C SER A 295 66.04 2.38 61.32
N MET A 296 66.21 1.06 61.08
CA MET A 296 67.13 0.22 61.87
C MET A 296 68.58 0.73 61.81
N ARG A 297 69.04 1.16 60.63
CA ARG A 297 70.39 1.74 60.47
C ARG A 297 70.55 3.03 61.27
N ARG A 298 69.54 3.92 61.25
CA ARG A 298 69.55 5.17 62.02
C ARG A 298 69.55 4.89 63.52
N GLU A 299 68.72 3.97 64.00
CA GLU A 299 68.69 3.55 65.40
C GLU A 299 70.03 2.97 65.86
N ALA A 300 70.62 2.06 65.08
CA ALA A 300 71.93 1.49 65.39
C ALA A 300 73.06 2.54 65.40
N ALA A 301 73.02 3.52 64.50
CA ALA A 301 73.95 4.64 64.48
C ALA A 301 73.79 5.53 65.72
N CYS A 302 72.56 5.88 66.09
CA CYS A 302 72.26 6.64 67.31
C CYS A 302 72.77 5.92 68.55
N LEU A 303 72.51 4.61 68.70
CA LEU A 303 72.99 3.81 69.82
C LEU A 303 74.52 3.77 69.90
N ARG A 304 75.21 3.66 68.76
CA ARG A 304 76.68 3.72 68.71
C ARG A 304 77.21 5.07 69.16
N ILE A 305 76.63 6.17 68.66
CA ILE A 305 77.03 7.54 69.04
C ILE A 305 76.80 7.75 70.54
N GLN A 306 75.62 7.40 71.05
CA GLN A 306 75.30 7.50 72.48
C GLN A 306 76.25 6.66 73.35
N LYS A 307 76.59 5.44 72.92
CA LYS A 307 77.55 4.58 73.63
C LYS A 307 78.92 5.26 73.73
N VAL A 308 79.43 5.83 72.64
CA VAL A 308 80.74 6.51 72.63
C VAL A 308 80.73 7.76 73.52
N ILE A 309 79.67 8.57 73.43
CA ILE A 309 79.53 9.79 74.26
C ILE A 309 79.46 9.44 75.75
N ARG A 310 78.67 8.43 76.15
CA ARG A 310 78.54 7.98 77.55
C ARG A 310 79.82 7.36 78.12
N MET A 311 80.73 6.91 77.27
CA MET A 311 82.04 6.41 77.69
C MET A 311 83.06 7.55 77.88
N TYR A 312 82.88 8.66 77.16
CA TYR A 312 83.75 9.82 77.22
C TYR A 312 83.42 10.78 78.37
N LEU A 313 82.12 10.92 78.68
CA LEU A 313 81.61 11.63 79.87
C LEU A 313 81.80 10.80 81.14
#